data_AF-A0A931XW15-F1
#
_entry.id   AF-A0A931XW15-F1
#
_cell.length_a   1.000
_cell.length_b   1.000
_cell.length_c   1.000
_cell.angle_alpha   90.00
_cell.angle_beta   90.00
_cell.angle_gamma   90.00
#
_symmetry.space_group_name_H-M   'P 1'
#
loop_
_entity.id
_entity.type
_entity.pdbx_description
1 polymer ?
#
loop_
_entity_poly.entity_id
_entity_poly.type
_entity_poly.pdbx_seq_one_letter_code
_entity_poly.pdbx_strand_id
1 'polypeptide(L)'
;MLKSLLKKREDGFTLVELMIVVAIIGVLAALAIYGVSRYLKHSKTAEATRNLGSMETGSKNQFQQETDMSGTAGTGPFVHQFCTPETRVPATIPKAAKEKVAPALWDGAGWKCLKFSINEPQFYAYTYTSAGTGTDAIYTATAEGDLDGNGVTSSFQLIGQGSTTGDASRLAMKILNEDE
;
A
#
# COMPACT_ATOMS: atom_id res chain seq x y z
N MET A 1 58.36 -50.01 -11.11
CA MET A 1 57.31 -48.99 -10.93
C MET A 1 56.02 -49.48 -11.60
N LEU A 2 55.14 -50.14 -10.84
CA LEU A 2 53.84 -50.56 -11.35
C LEU A 2 52.83 -49.46 -11.00
N LYS A 3 52.55 -48.57 -11.95
CA LYS A 3 51.47 -47.57 -11.81
C LYS A 3 50.14 -48.31 -11.89
N SER A 4 49.55 -48.59 -10.74
CA SER A 4 48.14 -48.98 -10.61
C SER A 4 47.29 -47.91 -11.29
N LEU A 5 46.78 -48.22 -12.49
CA LEU A 5 45.79 -47.41 -13.18
C LEU A 5 44.46 -47.65 -12.49
N LEU A 6 44.15 -46.82 -11.50
CA LEU A 6 42.82 -46.67 -10.92
C LEU A 6 41.84 -46.31 -12.04
N LYS A 7 41.21 -47.32 -12.63
CA LYS A 7 40.11 -47.15 -13.59
C LYS A 7 38.91 -46.60 -12.80
N LYS A 8 38.70 -45.29 -12.85
CA LYS A 8 37.45 -44.65 -12.39
C LYS A 8 36.31 -45.32 -13.15
N ARG A 9 35.37 -45.93 -12.42
CA ARG A 9 34.08 -46.31 -12.99
C ARG A 9 33.32 -45.01 -13.23
N GLU A 10 33.03 -44.72 -14.50
CA GLU A 10 32.06 -43.69 -14.84
C GLU A 10 30.68 -44.31 -14.62
N ASP A 11 30.14 -44.12 -13.41
CA ASP A 11 28.76 -44.47 -13.12
C ASP A 11 27.85 -43.47 -13.84
N GLY A 12 27.15 -43.94 -14.87
CA GLY A 12 26.18 -43.15 -15.63
C GLY A 12 24.87 -42.99 -14.84
N PHE A 13 24.21 -41.85 -15.02
CA PHE A 13 22.91 -41.56 -14.42
C PHE A 13 21.83 -42.50 -14.98
N THR A 14 21.04 -43.14 -14.12
CA THR A 14 19.94 -44.01 -14.57
C THR A 14 18.71 -43.18 -14.96
N LEU A 15 17.91 -43.67 -15.91
CA LEU A 15 16.63 -43.05 -16.26
C LEU A 15 15.69 -42.99 -15.04
N VAL A 16 15.76 -43.98 -14.15
CA VAL A 16 14.93 -44.04 -12.94
C VAL A 16 15.32 -42.94 -11.95
N GLU A 17 16.61 -42.70 -11.72
CA GLU A 17 17.07 -41.59 -10.88
C GLU A 17 16.59 -40.25 -11.44
N LEU A 18 16.61 -40.08 -12.75
CA LEU A 18 16.10 -38.86 -13.39
C LEU A 18 14.59 -38.68 -13.17
N MET A 19 13.80 -39.74 -13.32
CA MET A 19 12.34 -39.67 -13.11
C MET A 19 11.99 -39.28 -11.68
N ILE A 20 12.72 -39.81 -10.69
CA ILE A 20 12.50 -39.46 -9.28
C ILE A 20 12.86 -37.99 -9.03
N VAL A 21 13.98 -37.51 -9.58
CA VAL A 21 14.39 -36.11 -9.44
C VAL A 21 13.33 -35.16 -10.02
N VAL A 22 12.82 -35.46 -11.23
CA VAL A 22 11.75 -34.65 -11.84
C VAL A 22 10.47 -34.67 -11.01
N ALA A 23 10.09 -35.82 -10.44
CA ALA A 23 8.93 -35.92 -9.56
C ALA A 23 9.08 -35.07 -8.30
N ILE A 24 10.25 -35.10 -7.66
CA ILE A 24 10.54 -34.29 -6.46
C ILE A 24 10.51 -32.80 -6.80
N ILE A 25 11.15 -32.38 -7.91
CA ILE A 25 11.14 -30.98 -8.36
C ILE A 25 9.72 -30.51 -8.65
N GLY A 26 8.87 -31.34 -9.24
CA GLY A 26 7.46 -31.01 -9.50
C GLY A 26 6.67 -30.70 -8.23
N VAL A 27 6.84 -31.51 -7.18
CA VAL A 27 6.18 -31.27 -5.87
C VAL A 27 6.71 -29.99 -5.21
N LEU A 28 8.03 -29.80 -5.20
CA LEU A 28 8.65 -28.59 -4.64
C LEU A 28 8.19 -27.33 -5.36
N ALA A 29 8.09 -27.36 -6.69
CA ALA A 29 7.62 -26.24 -7.49
C ALA A 29 6.17 -25.87 -7.16
N ALA A 30 5.27 -26.85 -7.01
CA ALA A 30 3.87 -26.60 -6.66
C ALA A 30 3.73 -25.91 -5.29
N LEU A 31 4.47 -26.39 -4.27
CA LEU A 31 4.48 -25.78 -2.94
C LEU A 31 5.08 -24.35 -2.98
N ALA A 32 6.15 -24.16 -3.75
CA ALA A 32 6.78 -22.86 -3.90
C ALA A 32 5.84 -21.82 -4.54
N ILE A 33 5.10 -22.21 -5.60
CA ILE A 33 4.15 -21.31 -6.28
C ILE A 33 3.07 -20.81 -5.31
N TYR A 34 2.49 -21.71 -4.50
CA TYR A 34 1.47 -21.34 -3.52
C TYR A 34 2.05 -20.41 -2.44
N GLY A 35 3.22 -20.74 -1.91
CA GLY A 35 3.90 -19.95 -0.88
C GLY A 35 4.24 -18.53 -1.36
N VAL A 36 4.83 -18.40 -2.56
CA VAL A 36 5.20 -17.11 -3.16
C VAL A 36 3.96 -16.28 -3.47
N SER A 37 2.91 -16.88 -4.02
CA SER A 37 1.67 -16.16 -4.35
C SER A 37 1.03 -15.53 -3.12
N ARG A 38 0.96 -16.26 -2.01
CA ARG A 38 0.44 -15.73 -0.74
C ARG A 38 1.32 -14.61 -0.17
N TYR A 39 2.63 -14.77 -0.24
CA TYR A 39 3.58 -13.75 0.20
C TYR A 39 3.41 -12.45 -0.59
N LEU A 40 3.29 -12.54 -1.92
CA LEU A 40 3.07 -11.38 -2.78
C LEU A 40 1.76 -10.67 -2.49
N LYS A 41 0.66 -11.41 -2.30
CA LYS A 41 -0.64 -10.83 -1.91
C LYS A 41 -0.54 -10.07 -0.59
N HIS A 42 0.05 -10.68 0.43
CA HIS A 42 0.25 -10.02 1.72
C HIS A 42 1.13 -8.77 1.60
N SER A 43 2.19 -8.83 0.79
CA SER A 43 3.04 -7.67 0.52
C SER A 43 2.27 -6.53 -0.16
N LYS A 44 1.36 -6.84 -1.08
CA LYS A 44 0.49 -5.86 -1.74
C LYS A 44 -0.47 -5.21 -0.74
N THR A 45 -1.16 -5.98 0.09
CA THR A 45 -2.07 -5.44 1.13
C THR A 45 -1.30 -4.63 2.18
N ALA A 46 -0.09 -5.07 2.55
CA ALA A 46 0.77 -4.35 3.50
C ALA A 46 1.21 -2.96 2.97
N GLU A 47 1.44 -2.83 1.65
CA GLU A 47 1.76 -1.53 1.03
C GLU A 47 0.62 -0.52 1.20
N ALA A 48 -0.62 -0.93 0.90
CA ALA A 48 -1.80 -0.08 1.06
C ALA A 48 -2.00 0.35 2.52
N THR A 49 -1.98 -0.61 3.44
CA THR A 49 -2.22 -0.34 4.88
C THR A 49 -1.14 0.55 5.49
N ARG A 50 0.14 0.36 5.14
CA ARG A 50 1.25 1.22 5.57
C ARG A 50 1.05 2.66 5.12
N ASN A 51 0.73 2.86 3.85
CA ASN A 51 0.60 4.19 3.27
C ASN A 51 -0.65 4.92 3.81
N LEU A 52 -1.77 4.20 3.98
CA LEU A 52 -2.95 4.72 4.69
C LEU A 52 -2.65 5.09 6.15
N GLY A 53 -1.84 4.29 6.86
CA GLY A 53 -1.39 4.59 8.22
C GLY A 53 -0.55 5.87 8.30
N SER A 54 0.31 6.13 7.30
CA SER A 54 1.05 7.39 7.22
C SER A 54 0.13 8.60 7.06
N MET A 55 -0.92 8.47 6.24
CA MET A 55 -1.95 9.51 6.09
C MET A 55 -2.79 9.69 7.36
N GLU A 56 -3.08 8.62 8.10
CA GLU A 56 -3.74 8.70 9.42
C GLU A 56 -2.91 9.55 10.40
N THR A 57 -1.59 9.30 10.48
CA THR A 57 -0.68 10.10 11.31
C THR A 57 -0.65 11.56 10.87
N GLY A 58 -0.52 11.83 9.57
CA GLY A 58 -0.58 13.20 9.04
C GLY A 58 -1.89 13.92 9.36
N SER A 59 -3.02 13.22 9.21
CA SER A 59 -4.35 13.75 9.50
C SER A 59 -4.53 14.09 10.98
N LYS A 60 -4.04 13.22 11.88
CA LYS A 60 -4.07 13.46 13.32
C LYS A 60 -3.23 14.67 13.72
N ASN A 61 -2.03 14.79 13.16
CA ASN A 61 -1.14 15.93 13.42
C ASN A 61 -1.73 17.25 12.92
N GLN A 62 -2.44 17.24 11.79
CA GLN A 62 -3.12 18.44 11.29
C GLN A 62 -4.31 18.81 12.18
N PHE A 63 -5.12 17.81 12.58
CA PHE A 63 -6.32 18.08 13.36
C PHE A 63 -6.00 18.65 14.75
N GLN A 64 -4.88 18.27 15.35
CA GLN A 64 -4.39 18.85 16.60
C GLN A 64 -4.03 20.34 16.51
N GLN A 65 -3.82 20.85 15.30
CA GLN A 65 -3.57 22.27 15.08
C GLN A 65 -4.89 23.01 14.89
N GLU A 66 -5.00 24.16 15.54
CA GLU A 66 -6.08 25.10 15.27
C GLU A 66 -5.79 25.85 13.97
N THR A 67 -6.78 25.91 13.08
CA THR A 67 -6.73 26.73 11.87
C THR A 67 -7.59 27.97 12.05
N ASP A 68 -7.02 29.12 11.72
CA ASP A 68 -7.75 30.38 11.63
C ASP A 68 -8.54 30.46 10.32
N MET A 69 -9.86 30.46 10.39
CA MET A 69 -10.74 30.54 9.22
C MET A 69 -11.10 31.97 8.80
N SER A 70 -10.64 32.99 9.54
CA SER A 70 -11.05 34.39 9.33
C SER A 70 -10.44 35.05 8.09
N GLY A 71 -9.44 34.44 7.48
CA GLY A 71 -8.62 35.06 6.43
C GLY A 71 -7.75 36.22 6.92
N THR A 72 -7.86 36.62 8.19
CA THR A 72 -7.05 37.67 8.83
C THR A 72 -6.42 37.08 10.09
N ALA A 73 -5.12 36.77 10.02
CA ALA A 73 -4.40 36.06 11.07
C ALA A 73 -4.64 36.66 12.47
N GLY A 74 -5.10 35.82 13.38
CA GLY A 74 -5.31 36.16 14.79
C GLY A 74 -6.73 36.63 15.14
N THR A 75 -7.67 36.64 14.18
CA THR A 75 -9.03 37.15 14.42
C THR A 75 -10.07 36.05 14.67
N GLY A 76 -9.79 34.81 14.27
CA GLY A 76 -10.66 33.66 14.50
C GLY A 76 -11.99 33.72 13.73
N PRO A 77 -12.78 32.63 13.70
CA PRO A 77 -12.74 31.51 14.63
C PRO A 77 -11.58 30.53 14.35
N PHE A 78 -10.97 30.08 15.43
CA PHE A 78 -10.00 28.98 15.42
C PHE A 78 -10.77 27.66 15.47
N VAL A 79 -10.54 26.79 14.49
CA VAL A 79 -11.20 25.49 14.43
C VAL A 79 -10.20 24.39 14.12
N HIS A 80 -10.50 23.19 14.59
CA HIS A 80 -9.81 21.98 14.18
C HIS A 80 -10.41 21.46 12.88
N GLN A 81 -9.56 21.20 11.88
CA GLN A 81 -9.96 20.65 10.60
C GLN A 81 -8.88 19.73 10.03
N PHE A 82 -9.28 18.83 9.14
CA PHE A 82 -8.34 17.97 8.42
C PHE A 82 -7.70 18.70 7.23
N CYS A 83 -6.69 18.07 6.62
CA CYS A 83 -6.06 18.60 5.41
C CYS A 83 -7.08 18.78 4.29
N THR A 84 -6.80 19.66 3.33
CA THR A 84 -7.67 19.87 2.18
C THR A 84 -7.82 18.58 1.35
N PRO A 85 -9.01 18.30 0.78
CA PRO A 85 -9.18 17.19 -0.14
C PRO A 85 -8.22 17.28 -1.32
N GLU A 86 -7.78 16.13 -1.80
CA GLU A 86 -6.87 16.01 -2.94
C GLU A 86 -7.39 14.98 -3.94
N THR A 87 -7.08 15.23 -5.21
CA THR A 87 -7.40 14.29 -6.28
C THR A 87 -6.51 13.06 -6.23
N ARG A 88 -6.98 11.99 -6.86
CA ARG A 88 -6.28 10.70 -6.94
C ARG A 88 -4.87 10.84 -7.54
N VAL A 89 -3.87 10.22 -6.90
CA VAL A 89 -2.49 10.12 -7.38
C VAL A 89 -2.01 8.65 -7.34
N PRO A 90 -1.65 8.03 -8.50
CA PRO A 90 -1.74 8.58 -9.85
C PRO A 90 -3.20 8.75 -10.29
N ALA A 91 -3.44 9.53 -11.35
CA ALA A 91 -4.80 9.79 -11.84
C ALA A 91 -5.52 8.50 -12.31
N THR A 92 -4.75 7.54 -12.82
CA THR A 92 -5.22 6.21 -13.19
C THR A 92 -4.88 5.19 -12.11
N ILE A 93 -5.72 4.16 -11.99
CA ILE A 93 -5.48 3.05 -11.06
C ILE A 93 -4.38 2.15 -11.68
N PRO A 94 -3.26 1.90 -10.97
CA PRO A 94 -2.25 0.96 -11.43
C PRO A 94 -2.83 -0.45 -11.63
N LYS A 95 -2.36 -1.14 -12.68
CA LYS A 95 -2.88 -2.46 -13.09
C LYS A 95 -1.78 -3.50 -13.13
N ALA A 96 -1.96 -4.60 -12.39
CA ALA A 96 -1.10 -5.77 -12.23
C ALA A 96 0.34 -5.52 -11.74
N ALA A 97 0.96 -4.41 -12.13
CA ALA A 97 2.34 -4.03 -11.88
C ALA A 97 2.43 -2.70 -11.12
N LYS A 98 3.59 -2.46 -10.51
CA LYS A 98 3.88 -1.20 -9.85
C LYS A 98 4.06 -0.09 -10.87
N GLU A 99 3.47 1.07 -10.59
CA GLU A 99 3.65 2.28 -11.36
C GLU A 99 4.56 3.26 -10.62
N LYS A 100 5.54 3.82 -11.32
CA LYS A 100 6.36 4.92 -10.78
C LYS A 100 5.67 6.24 -11.07
N VAL A 101 5.24 6.92 -10.02
CA VAL A 101 4.57 8.22 -10.10
C VAL A 101 5.58 9.35 -10.02
N ALA A 102 5.37 10.41 -10.80
CA ALA A 102 6.21 11.61 -10.73
C ALA A 102 6.07 12.30 -9.36
N PRO A 103 7.16 12.65 -8.66
CA PRO A 103 7.10 13.27 -7.34
C PRO A 103 6.24 14.55 -7.29
N ALA A 104 6.21 15.32 -8.38
CA ALA A 104 5.43 16.54 -8.50
C ALA A 104 3.91 16.34 -8.38
N LEU A 105 3.41 15.12 -8.57
CA LEU A 105 1.99 14.83 -8.37
C LEU A 105 1.61 14.81 -6.88
N TRP A 106 2.59 14.70 -5.98
CA TRP A 106 2.40 14.80 -4.52
C TRP A 106 2.56 16.23 -3.99
N ASP A 107 2.70 17.24 -4.86
CA ASP A 107 2.91 18.63 -4.45
C ASP A 107 1.63 19.38 -4.04
N GLY A 108 0.46 18.72 -4.10
CA GLY A 108 -0.83 19.25 -3.67
C GLY A 108 -0.82 19.72 -2.20
N ALA A 109 -1.63 20.73 -1.89
CA ALA A 109 -1.69 21.33 -0.56
C ALA A 109 -2.08 20.30 0.52
N GLY A 110 -3.03 19.40 0.21
CA GLY A 110 -3.45 18.33 1.11
C GLY A 110 -2.36 17.28 1.30
N TRP A 111 -1.66 16.88 0.23
CA TRP A 111 -0.54 15.93 0.32
C TRP A 111 0.61 16.48 1.17
N LYS A 112 0.97 17.76 0.97
CA LYS A 112 1.96 18.47 1.78
C LYS A 112 1.54 18.60 3.24
N CYS A 113 0.27 18.94 3.48
CA CYS A 113 -0.31 19.01 4.82
C CYS A 113 -0.22 17.64 5.53
N LEU A 114 -0.53 16.55 4.84
CA LEU A 114 -0.39 15.18 5.36
C LEU A 114 1.07 14.73 5.51
N LYS A 115 2.03 15.49 4.98
CA LYS A 115 3.43 15.10 4.84
C LYS A 115 3.57 13.74 4.13
N PHE A 116 2.73 13.52 3.12
CA PHE A 116 2.63 12.26 2.41
C PHE A 116 3.11 12.40 0.97
N SER A 117 4.04 11.52 0.58
CA SER A 117 4.52 11.39 -0.79
C SER A 117 5.09 9.99 -0.99
N ILE A 118 4.94 9.44 -2.19
CA ILE A 118 5.52 8.13 -2.54
C ILE A 118 6.48 8.34 -3.71
N ASN A 119 7.76 7.99 -3.47
CA ASN A 119 8.84 8.12 -4.45
C ASN A 119 9.23 6.77 -5.09
N GLU A 120 8.67 5.68 -4.58
CA GLU A 120 8.90 4.32 -5.06
C GLU A 120 7.75 3.85 -5.98
N PRO A 121 7.97 2.83 -6.82
CA PRO A 121 6.89 2.23 -7.58
C PRO A 121 5.81 1.62 -6.67
N GLN A 122 4.54 1.93 -6.96
CA GLN A 122 3.39 1.59 -6.11
C GLN A 122 2.31 0.82 -6.88
N PHE A 123 1.57 -0.05 -6.17
CA PHE A 123 0.43 -0.81 -6.71
C PHE A 123 -0.91 -0.08 -6.62
N TYR A 124 -0.97 1.00 -5.84
CA TYR A 124 -2.20 1.70 -5.53
C TYR A 124 -2.16 3.16 -5.94
N ALA A 125 -3.33 3.67 -6.30
CA ALA A 125 -3.64 5.07 -6.36
C ALA A 125 -4.24 5.52 -5.03
N TYR A 126 -3.84 6.71 -4.57
CA TYR A 126 -4.28 7.25 -3.29
C TYR A 126 -5.12 8.51 -3.50
N THR A 127 -6.21 8.62 -2.75
CA THR A 127 -7.08 9.79 -2.71
C THR A 127 -7.34 10.18 -1.26
N TYR A 128 -7.41 11.47 -0.98
CA TYR A 128 -7.74 11.98 0.33
C TYR A 128 -8.93 12.93 0.25
N THR A 129 -9.97 12.66 1.02
CA THR A 129 -11.14 13.54 1.11
C THR A 129 -11.40 13.89 2.56
N SER A 130 -11.86 15.11 2.80
CA SER A 130 -12.21 15.59 4.14
C SER A 130 -13.40 16.54 4.04
N ALA A 131 -14.17 16.62 5.11
CA ALA A 131 -15.31 17.52 5.22
C ALA A 131 -15.54 17.88 6.70
N GLY A 132 -16.19 19.01 6.95
CA GLY A 132 -16.55 19.46 8.29
C GLY A 132 -15.38 20.01 9.11
N THR A 133 -15.71 20.48 10.31
CA THR A 133 -14.79 21.06 11.30
C THR A 133 -15.18 20.58 12.69
N GLY A 134 -14.24 20.55 13.64
CA GLY A 134 -14.52 20.10 15.01
C GLY A 134 -15.04 18.65 15.05
N THR A 135 -16.15 18.40 15.73
CA THR A 135 -16.74 17.06 15.88
C THR A 135 -17.31 16.47 14.61
N ASP A 136 -17.71 17.33 13.69
CA ASP A 136 -18.28 16.93 12.40
C ASP A 136 -17.18 16.75 11.34
N ALA A 137 -15.92 17.03 11.71
CA ALA A 137 -14.79 16.79 10.84
C ALA A 137 -14.62 15.29 10.60
N ILE A 138 -14.60 14.90 9.33
CA ILE A 138 -14.35 13.55 8.88
C ILE A 138 -13.32 13.59 7.75
N TYR A 139 -12.44 12.60 7.70
CA TYR A 139 -11.63 12.34 6.52
C TYR A 139 -11.77 10.89 6.09
N THR A 140 -11.57 10.67 4.80
CA THR A 140 -11.47 9.35 4.17
C THR A 140 -10.24 9.34 3.27
N ALA A 141 -9.24 8.55 3.67
CA ALA A 141 -8.11 8.20 2.83
C ALA A 141 -8.42 6.88 2.12
N THR A 142 -8.27 6.85 0.80
CA THR A 142 -8.60 5.69 -0.03
C THR A 142 -7.37 5.24 -0.81
N ALA A 143 -7.14 3.94 -0.87
CA ALA A 143 -6.14 3.29 -1.72
C ALA A 143 -6.84 2.32 -2.68
N GLU A 144 -6.62 2.48 -3.98
CA GLU A 144 -7.27 1.67 -5.03
C GLU A 144 -6.23 1.11 -5.99
N GLY A 145 -6.25 -0.18 -6.24
CA GLY A 145 -5.30 -0.86 -7.13
C GLY A 145 -5.97 -2.05 -7.81
N ASP A 146 -5.67 -2.27 -9.08
CA ASP A 146 -6.07 -3.48 -9.81
C ASP A 146 -4.87 -4.44 -9.75
N LEU A 147 -4.88 -5.37 -8.80
CA LEU A 147 -3.68 -6.11 -8.40
C LEU A 147 -3.31 -7.25 -9.36
N ASP A 148 -4.24 -7.72 -10.18
CA ASP A 148 -4.08 -8.80 -11.14
C ASP A 148 -4.35 -8.37 -12.60
N GLY A 149 -4.82 -7.14 -12.82
CA GLY A 149 -5.06 -6.54 -14.14
C GLY A 149 -6.40 -6.91 -14.75
N ASN A 150 -7.32 -7.50 -13.98
CA ASN A 150 -8.60 -8.01 -14.49
C ASN A 150 -9.67 -6.90 -14.63
N GLY A 151 -9.37 -5.66 -14.19
CA GLY A 151 -10.28 -4.52 -14.22
C GLY A 151 -11.18 -4.36 -12.99
N VAL A 152 -11.15 -5.32 -12.07
CA VAL A 152 -11.68 -5.23 -10.71
C VAL A 152 -10.61 -4.59 -9.84
N THR A 153 -11.03 -3.72 -8.93
CA THR A 153 -10.11 -2.95 -8.09
C THR A 153 -10.21 -3.42 -6.66
N SER A 154 -9.06 -3.72 -6.07
CA SER A 154 -8.90 -3.81 -4.62
C SER A 154 -8.92 -2.41 -4.01
N SER A 155 -9.81 -2.18 -3.04
CA SER A 155 -10.05 -0.85 -2.46
C SER A 155 -10.02 -0.89 -0.93
N PHE A 156 -9.17 -0.04 -0.36
CA PHE A 156 -8.96 0.11 1.07
C PHE A 156 -9.30 1.54 1.48
N GLN A 157 -10.11 1.69 2.52
CA GLN A 157 -10.47 2.99 3.06
C GLN A 157 -10.11 3.09 4.54
N LEU A 158 -9.51 4.21 4.91
CA LEU A 158 -9.29 4.60 6.29
C LEU A 158 -10.11 5.86 6.57
N ILE A 159 -11.04 5.74 7.51
CA ILE A 159 -11.94 6.82 7.91
C ILE A 159 -11.56 7.27 9.32
N GLY A 160 -11.37 8.57 9.50
CA GLY A 160 -11.15 9.16 10.82
C GLY A 160 -12.07 10.35 11.08
N GLN A 161 -12.27 10.65 12.36
CA GLN A 161 -13.17 11.69 12.83
C GLN A 161 -12.47 12.56 13.87
N GLY A 162 -12.80 13.86 13.85
CA GLY A 162 -12.38 14.84 14.83
C GLY A 162 -13.18 14.80 16.13
N SER A 163 -12.56 15.24 17.22
CA SER A 163 -13.14 15.40 18.56
C SER A 163 -13.30 16.87 18.94
N THR A 164 -14.13 17.16 19.95
CA THR A 164 -14.23 18.49 20.59
C THR A 164 -12.93 18.92 21.29
N THR A 165 -12.04 17.99 21.59
CA THR A 165 -10.78 18.24 22.33
C THR A 165 -9.59 18.59 21.43
N GLY A 166 -9.80 18.67 20.11
CA GLY A 166 -8.71 18.83 19.13
C GLY A 166 -7.97 17.54 18.81
N ASP A 167 -8.43 16.39 19.32
CA ASP A 167 -7.90 15.08 18.94
C ASP A 167 -8.63 14.50 17.74
N ALA A 168 -7.94 13.65 16.96
CA ALA A 168 -8.56 12.85 15.91
C ALA A 168 -8.42 11.35 16.20
N SER A 169 -9.49 10.61 15.92
CA SER A 169 -9.55 9.17 16.11
C SER A 169 -9.85 8.46 14.79
N ARG A 170 -9.41 7.20 14.69
CA ARG A 170 -9.79 6.35 13.57
C ARG A 170 -11.16 5.76 13.85
N LEU A 171 -12.10 6.01 12.93
CA LEU A 171 -13.45 5.48 13.00
C LEU A 171 -13.50 4.05 12.44
N ALA A 172 -12.90 3.82 11.28
CA ALA A 172 -12.87 2.52 10.64
C ALA A 172 -11.72 2.36 9.66
N MET A 173 -11.28 1.11 9.46
CA MET A 173 -10.54 0.69 8.29
C MET A 173 -11.39 -0.35 7.55
N LYS A 174 -11.78 -0.03 6.32
CA LYS A 174 -12.66 -0.87 5.49
C LYS A 174 -11.87 -1.41 4.31
N ILE A 175 -12.04 -2.70 4.08
CA ILE A 175 -11.66 -3.34 2.82
C ILE A 175 -12.97 -3.45 2.04
N LEU A 176 -13.11 -2.63 1.00
CA LEU A 176 -14.35 -2.58 0.21
C LEU A 176 -14.37 -3.69 -0.83
N ASN A 177 -13.19 -4.05 -1.34
CA ASN A 177 -13.02 -5.14 -2.28
C ASN A 177 -11.56 -5.62 -2.17
N GLU A 178 -11.34 -6.92 -2.16
CA GLU A 178 -10.01 -7.53 -2.21
C GLU A 178 -10.09 -8.58 -3.32
N ASP A 179 -9.36 -8.36 -4.42
CA ASP A 179 -9.27 -9.38 -5.46
C ASP A 179 -8.53 -10.59 -4.86
N GLU A 180 -9.26 -11.69 -4.69
CA GLU A 180 -8.73 -12.98 -4.25
C GLU A 180 -7.83 -13.63 -5.29
#